data_AF-I1BL59-F1
#
_entry.id   AF-I1BL59-F1
#
_cell.length_a   1.000
_cell.length_b   1.000
_cell.length_c   1.000
_cell.angle_alpha   90.00
_cell.angle_beta   90.00
_cell.angle_gamma   90.00
#
_symmetry.space_group_name_H-M   'P 1'
#
loop_
_entity.id
_entity.type
_entity.pdbx_description
1 polymer ?
#
loop_
_entity_poly.entity_id
_entity_poly.type
_entity_poly.pdbx_seq_one_letter_code
_entity_poly.pdbx_strand_id
1 'polypeptide(L)'
;MQETHAATIEIQQSLNMLLQTKSACWSNFCGIVSLNRHVTINPILSSLDHRFLLVSVEHNNFHFPPFYVLTIYTYADPIKRRKFYLSLLNFAPLVTLIQSHNKLIITGDFNYSPVNASGTPPSWRTLVNQNLLDCMASPLDMHPTFRRGTSLSTIDYIYASPFLHSLLCSISIDFINSSWTDHALLSASFQFRSGSHGPGLWRMNPNLMKNDKFVSRLSEAIDTFATSLPSELTDPHLHWEKLKEEIQRVARSFGRRQDSWRYQQLRRLQSKRNRILRQYKTGGHLNHLLPVVEHQIGFLQSEITANNILRAGRYWCYVLLAGK
;
A
#
# COMPACT_ATOMS: atom_id res chain seq x y z
N MET A 1 -1.10 -7.90 -5.22
CA MET A 1 -2.06 -8.52 -4.28
C MET A 1 -2.00 -10.02 -4.44
N GLN A 2 -2.17 -10.75 -3.35
CA GLN A 2 -2.15 -12.21 -3.28
C GLN A 2 -3.51 -12.70 -2.77
N GLU A 3 -3.83 -13.98 -3.01
CA GLU A 3 -5.06 -14.65 -2.55
C GLU A 3 -6.33 -13.84 -2.87
N THR A 4 -6.40 -13.37 -4.11
CA THR A 4 -7.45 -12.46 -4.56
C THR A 4 -8.81 -13.11 -4.69
N HIS A 5 -8.86 -14.44 -4.84
CA HIS A 5 -10.07 -15.22 -5.09
C HIS A 5 -10.90 -14.71 -6.27
N ALA A 6 -10.25 -13.98 -7.18
CA ALA A 6 -10.89 -13.28 -8.29
C ALA A 6 -11.08 -14.20 -9.50
N ALA A 7 -11.65 -15.37 -9.26
CA ALA A 7 -11.84 -16.42 -10.26
C ALA A 7 -12.95 -16.07 -11.28
N THR A 8 -13.93 -15.26 -10.88
CA THR A 8 -15.06 -14.89 -11.74
C THR A 8 -15.08 -13.40 -12.08
N ILE A 9 -15.76 -13.06 -13.17
CA ILE A 9 -15.88 -11.68 -13.65
C ILE A 9 -16.63 -10.82 -12.61
N GLU A 10 -17.62 -11.38 -11.93
CA GLU A 10 -18.43 -10.68 -10.92
C GLU A 10 -17.57 -10.28 -9.72
N ILE A 11 -16.68 -11.18 -9.27
CA ILE A 11 -15.74 -10.88 -8.18
C ILE A 11 -14.73 -9.83 -8.64
N GLN A 12 -14.18 -9.95 -9.85
CA GLN A 12 -13.26 -8.96 -10.41
C GLN A 12 -13.90 -7.57 -10.53
N GLN A 13 -15.14 -7.48 -11.01
CA GLN A 13 -15.89 -6.22 -11.09
C GLN A 13 -16.14 -5.63 -9.70
N SER A 14 -16.51 -6.48 -8.73
CA SER A 14 -16.68 -6.05 -7.34
C SER A 14 -15.38 -5.49 -6.77
N LEU A 15 -14.26 -6.19 -6.93
CA LEU A 15 -12.94 -5.72 -6.49
C LEU A 15 -12.55 -4.40 -7.17
N ASN A 16 -12.79 -4.27 -8.48
CA ASN A 16 -12.51 -3.04 -9.22
C ASN A 16 -13.30 -1.85 -8.67
N MET A 17 -14.58 -2.05 -8.32
CA MET A 17 -15.39 -1.03 -7.68
C MET A 17 -14.90 -0.69 -6.27
N LEU A 18 -14.62 -1.71 -5.45
CA LEU A 18 -14.20 -1.53 -4.05
C LEU A 18 -12.86 -0.79 -3.95
N LEU A 19 -11.92 -1.10 -4.84
CA LEU A 19 -10.59 -0.51 -4.91
C LEU A 19 -10.53 0.74 -5.79
N GLN A 20 -11.60 1.08 -6.50
CA GLN A 20 -11.65 2.17 -7.49
C GLN A 20 -10.55 2.09 -8.56
N THR A 21 -10.25 0.87 -9.00
CA THR A 21 -9.19 0.61 -9.97
C THR A 21 -9.47 1.32 -11.29
N LYS A 22 -8.41 1.78 -11.95
CA LYS A 22 -8.45 2.37 -13.30
C LYS A 22 -7.97 1.42 -14.37
N SER A 23 -7.04 0.55 -14.00
CA SER A 23 -6.64 -0.62 -14.79
C SER A 23 -6.35 -1.75 -13.81
N ALA A 24 -6.66 -2.99 -14.20
CA ALA A 24 -6.41 -4.14 -13.34
C ALA A 24 -6.18 -5.41 -14.16
N CYS A 25 -5.43 -6.35 -13.59
CA CYS A 25 -5.28 -7.71 -14.07
C CYS A 25 -5.43 -8.64 -12.86
N TRP A 26 -6.30 -9.63 -12.98
CA TRP A 26 -6.70 -10.52 -11.90
C TRP A 26 -6.51 -11.98 -12.29
N SER A 27 -6.20 -12.80 -11.30
CA SER A 27 -6.31 -14.24 -11.33
C SER A 27 -6.96 -14.72 -10.02
N ASN A 28 -7.12 -16.02 -9.84
CA ASN A 28 -7.59 -16.56 -8.57
C ASN A 28 -6.64 -16.28 -7.39
N PHE A 29 -5.34 -16.13 -7.66
CA PHE A 29 -4.31 -16.02 -6.61
C PHE A 29 -3.55 -14.70 -6.63
N CYS A 30 -3.62 -13.94 -7.72
CA CYS A 30 -2.83 -12.74 -7.92
C CYS A 30 -3.71 -11.59 -8.43
N GLY A 31 -3.30 -10.37 -8.09
CA GLY A 31 -3.91 -9.15 -8.62
C GLY A 31 -2.90 -8.04 -8.75
N ILE A 32 -2.87 -7.41 -9.92
CA ILE A 32 -2.13 -6.19 -10.20
C ILE A 32 -3.14 -5.11 -10.53
N VAL A 33 -3.10 -3.99 -9.80
CA VAL A 33 -4.05 -2.89 -9.97
C VAL A 33 -3.34 -1.57 -10.07
N SER A 34 -3.90 -0.69 -10.89
CA SER A 34 -3.54 0.71 -11.00
C SER A 34 -4.71 1.55 -10.48
N LEU A 35 -4.40 2.47 -9.57
CA LEU A 35 -5.34 3.49 -9.10
C LEU A 35 -5.21 4.80 -9.91
N ASN A 36 -4.22 4.89 -10.80
CA ASN A 36 -3.96 6.07 -11.61
C ASN A 36 -4.63 5.92 -12.98
N ARG A 37 -5.48 6.88 -13.37
CA ARG A 37 -6.20 6.89 -14.65
C ARG A 37 -5.30 6.97 -15.88
N HIS A 38 -4.06 7.40 -15.70
CA HIS A 38 -3.07 7.52 -16.77
C HIS A 38 -2.14 6.31 -16.85
N VAL A 39 -2.32 5.31 -15.96
CA VAL A 39 -1.51 4.10 -15.97
C VAL A 39 -2.38 2.92 -16.36
N THR A 40 -1.98 2.28 -17.46
CA THR A 40 -2.64 1.12 -18.05
C THR A 40 -1.82 -0.14 -17.75
N ILE A 41 -2.51 -1.23 -17.42
CA ILE A 41 -1.95 -2.55 -17.16
C ILE A 41 -2.42 -3.46 -18.29
N ASN A 42 -1.49 -3.96 -19.09
CA ASN A 42 -1.77 -4.87 -20.20
C ASN A 42 -1.33 -6.28 -19.83
N PRO A 43 -2.26 -7.24 -19.67
CA PRO A 43 -1.91 -8.64 -19.42
C PRO A 43 -1.13 -9.22 -20.61
N ILE A 44 0.00 -9.88 -20.32
CA ILE A 44 0.81 -10.54 -21.35
C ILE A 44 0.66 -12.05 -21.21
N LEU A 45 0.92 -12.57 -20.00
CA LEU A 45 0.92 -14.00 -19.72
C LEU A 45 0.36 -14.27 -18.33
N SER A 46 -0.34 -15.40 -18.20
CA SER A 46 -0.74 -15.95 -16.91
C SER A 46 -0.42 -17.45 -16.89
N SER A 47 -0.04 -17.98 -15.74
CA SER A 47 0.11 -19.44 -15.58
C SER A 47 -1.23 -20.15 -15.76
N LEU A 48 -1.17 -21.39 -16.25
CA LEU A 48 -2.32 -22.31 -16.27
C LEU A 48 -2.93 -22.54 -14.88
N ASP A 49 -2.14 -22.50 -13.81
CA ASP A 49 -2.63 -22.63 -12.44
C ASP A 49 -2.93 -21.28 -11.76
N HIS A 50 -2.92 -20.19 -12.54
CA HIS A 50 -3.27 -18.83 -12.11
C HIS A 50 -2.39 -18.22 -11.00
N ARG A 51 -1.23 -18.82 -10.70
CA ARG A 51 -0.28 -18.42 -9.65
C ARG A 51 0.81 -17.44 -10.07
N PHE A 52 0.89 -17.07 -11.35
CA PHE A 52 1.61 -15.85 -11.74
C PHE A 52 0.85 -15.05 -12.78
N LEU A 53 1.09 -13.73 -12.77
CA LEU A 53 0.66 -12.79 -13.80
C LEU A 53 1.85 -11.98 -14.26
N LEU A 54 2.08 -11.94 -15.57
CA LEU A 54 3.02 -11.04 -16.22
C LEU A 54 2.24 -9.99 -17.01
N VAL A 55 2.53 -8.72 -16.73
CA VAL A 55 1.87 -7.57 -17.36
C VAL A 55 2.90 -6.56 -17.85
N SER A 56 2.56 -5.78 -18.89
CA SER A 56 3.22 -4.49 -19.13
C SER A 56 2.45 -3.38 -18.40
N VAL A 57 3.20 -2.38 -17.92
CA VAL A 57 2.69 -1.18 -17.27
C VAL A 57 3.13 0.02 -18.09
N GLU A 58 2.17 0.81 -18.53
CA GLU A 58 2.37 1.91 -19.45
C GLU A 58 1.71 3.18 -18.93
N HIS A 59 2.33 4.33 -19.19
CA HIS A 59 1.73 5.63 -18.90
C HIS A 59 1.19 6.24 -20.19
N ASN A 60 -0.09 6.63 -20.21
CA ASN A 60 -0.77 7.16 -21.41
C ASN A 60 -0.10 8.43 -21.96
N ASN A 61 0.57 9.20 -21.11
CA ASN A 61 1.31 10.41 -21.49
C ASN A 61 2.84 10.21 -21.49
N PHE A 62 3.34 8.97 -21.49
CA PHE A 62 4.78 8.65 -21.54
C PHE A 62 5.65 9.30 -20.44
N HIS A 63 5.08 9.58 -19.26
CA HIS A 63 5.83 10.13 -18.11
C HIS A 63 6.89 9.15 -17.57
N PHE A 64 6.74 7.87 -17.88
CA PHE A 64 7.78 6.87 -17.66
C PHE A 64 7.77 5.87 -18.82
N PRO A 65 8.93 5.27 -19.14
CA PRO A 65 8.98 4.23 -20.16
C PRO A 65 8.20 2.99 -19.69
N PRO A 66 7.56 2.25 -20.61
CA PRO A 66 6.93 0.97 -20.29
C PRO A 66 7.86 0.04 -19.52
N PHE A 67 7.33 -0.66 -18.53
CA PHE A 67 8.04 -1.67 -17.76
C PHE A 67 7.14 -2.88 -17.49
N TYR A 68 7.73 -3.96 -17.02
CA TYR A 68 7.06 -5.23 -16.82
C TYR A 68 6.95 -5.55 -15.34
N VAL A 69 5.82 -6.13 -14.94
CA VAL A 69 5.60 -6.63 -13.59
C VAL A 69 5.21 -8.09 -13.68
N LEU A 70 6.00 -8.95 -13.05
CA LEU A 70 5.70 -10.34 -12.80
C LEU A 70 5.29 -10.48 -11.33
N THR A 71 4.05 -10.84 -11.07
CA THR A 71 3.64 -11.22 -9.71
C THR A 71 3.53 -12.73 -9.57
N ILE A 72 4.00 -13.28 -8.45
CA ILE A 72 4.06 -14.72 -8.19
C ILE A 72 3.39 -15.02 -6.83
N TYR A 73 2.55 -16.06 -6.78
CA TYR A 73 2.02 -16.65 -5.55
C TYR A 73 2.22 -18.18 -5.58
N THR A 74 3.28 -18.65 -4.92
CA THR A 74 3.69 -20.06 -5.02
C THR A 74 3.05 -20.97 -3.99
N TYR A 75 3.35 -22.27 -4.05
CA TYR A 75 2.85 -23.25 -3.10
C TYR A 75 3.67 -23.26 -1.79
N ALA A 76 2.98 -23.36 -0.66
CA ALA A 76 3.61 -23.65 0.63
C ALA A 76 4.17 -25.10 0.71
N ASP A 77 3.56 -26.04 -0.03
CA ASP A 77 4.03 -27.42 -0.15
C ASP A 77 5.35 -27.50 -0.95
N PRO A 78 6.44 -28.06 -0.40
CA PRO A 78 7.74 -28.08 -1.08
C PRO A 78 7.75 -28.84 -2.41
N ILE A 79 6.96 -29.91 -2.55
CA ILE A 79 6.95 -30.73 -3.76
C ILE A 79 6.25 -29.97 -4.90
N LYS A 80 5.08 -29.39 -4.62
CA LYS A 80 4.35 -28.54 -5.58
C LYS A 80 5.15 -27.28 -5.91
N ARG A 81 5.78 -26.64 -4.92
CA ARG A 81 6.67 -25.49 -5.12
C ARG A 81 7.81 -25.81 -6.08
N ARG A 82 8.44 -26.98 -5.93
CA ARG A 82 9.52 -27.42 -6.83
C ARG A 82 9.05 -27.57 -8.26
N LYS A 83 7.92 -28.25 -8.47
CA LYS A 83 7.33 -28.43 -9.81
C LYS A 83 6.99 -27.08 -10.46
N PHE A 84 6.41 -26.17 -9.69
CA PHE A 84 6.10 -24.82 -10.14
C PHE A 84 7.35 -24.07 -10.61
N TYR A 85 8.40 -23.94 -9.79
CA TYR A 85 9.60 -23.24 -10.21
C TYR A 85 10.34 -23.90 -11.37
N LEU A 86 10.33 -25.24 -11.46
CA LEU A 86 10.87 -25.95 -12.62
C LEU A 86 10.08 -25.62 -13.90
N SER A 87 8.75 -25.49 -13.83
CA SER A 87 7.96 -25.06 -14.98
C SER A 87 8.28 -23.63 -15.42
N LEU A 88 8.54 -22.71 -14.47
CA LEU A 88 8.97 -21.35 -14.80
C LEU A 88 10.34 -21.34 -15.49
N LEU A 89 11.28 -22.15 -15.01
CA LEU A 89 12.60 -22.30 -15.62
C LEU A 89 12.56 -22.92 -17.02
N ASN A 90 11.59 -23.79 -17.29
CA ASN A 90 11.39 -24.39 -18.61
C ASN A 90 10.64 -23.47 -19.59
N PHE A 91 10.10 -22.36 -19.10
CA PHE A 91 9.36 -21.41 -19.93
C PHE A 91 10.30 -20.33 -20.48
N ALA A 92 10.87 -20.62 -21.66
CA ALA A 92 11.92 -19.80 -22.28
C ALA A 92 11.59 -18.29 -22.38
N PRO A 93 10.37 -17.85 -22.77
CA PRO A 93 10.05 -16.42 -22.84
C PRO A 93 10.24 -15.69 -21.50
N LEU A 94 9.91 -16.35 -20.38
CA LEU A 94 10.09 -15.78 -19.05
C LEU A 94 11.55 -15.74 -18.63
N VAL A 95 12.30 -16.80 -18.90
CA VAL A 95 13.74 -16.85 -18.60
C VAL A 95 14.48 -15.76 -19.37
N THR A 96 14.21 -15.60 -20.66
CA THR A 96 14.76 -14.53 -21.49
C THR A 96 14.40 -13.15 -20.92
N LEU A 97 13.14 -12.94 -20.53
CA LEU A 97 12.71 -11.68 -19.91
C LEU A 97 13.52 -11.38 -18.63
N ILE A 98 13.76 -12.36 -17.78
CA ILE A 98 14.53 -12.17 -16.55
C ILE A 98 16.01 -11.85 -16.86
N GLN A 99 16.60 -12.50 -17.85
CA GLN A 99 18.02 -12.33 -18.19
C GLN A 99 18.34 -11.05 -18.95
N SER A 100 17.47 -10.64 -19.88
CA SER A 100 17.79 -9.57 -20.83
C SER A 100 17.05 -8.27 -20.58
N HIS A 101 15.98 -8.27 -19.78
CA HIS A 101 15.11 -7.11 -19.66
C HIS A 101 15.51 -6.21 -18.49
N ASN A 102 15.90 -4.98 -18.79
CA ASN A 102 16.32 -4.01 -17.77
C ASN A 102 15.16 -3.23 -17.13
N LYS A 103 13.90 -3.54 -17.46
CA LYS A 103 12.70 -2.88 -16.89
C LYS A 103 11.70 -3.90 -16.36
N LEU A 104 12.14 -4.78 -15.47
CA LEU A 104 11.33 -5.84 -14.88
C LEU A 104 11.27 -5.68 -13.36
N ILE A 105 10.07 -5.82 -12.81
CA ILE A 105 9.84 -6.04 -11.38
C ILE A 105 9.27 -7.45 -11.21
N ILE A 106 9.84 -8.22 -10.29
CA ILE A 106 9.23 -9.48 -9.83
C ILE A 106 8.82 -9.32 -8.38
N THR A 107 7.58 -9.67 -8.03
CA THR A 107 7.09 -9.50 -6.66
C THR A 107 6.05 -10.56 -6.26
N GLY A 108 5.87 -10.79 -4.98
CA GLY A 108 4.80 -11.62 -4.45
C GLY A 108 5.29 -12.58 -3.38
N ASP A 109 4.57 -13.70 -3.21
CA ASP A 109 4.83 -14.70 -2.17
C ASP A 109 5.55 -15.90 -2.80
N PHE A 110 6.83 -16.02 -2.47
CA PHE A 110 7.71 -17.04 -3.00
C PHE A 110 7.70 -18.32 -2.14
N ASN A 111 7.04 -18.31 -0.98
CA ASN A 111 6.99 -19.41 -0.01
C ASN A 111 8.36 -20.07 0.27
N TYR A 112 9.45 -19.30 0.14
CA TYR A 112 10.80 -19.72 0.50
C TYR A 112 11.56 -18.55 1.10
N SER A 113 12.58 -18.84 1.88
CA SER A 113 13.52 -17.85 2.40
C SER A 113 14.97 -18.24 2.09
N PRO A 114 15.95 -17.33 2.22
CA PRO A 114 17.37 -17.68 2.11
C PRO A 114 17.78 -18.83 3.05
N VAL A 115 17.14 -18.91 4.22
CA VAL A 115 17.40 -19.92 5.26
C VAL A 115 16.62 -21.21 4.99
N ASN A 116 15.41 -21.12 4.45
CA ASN A 116 14.56 -22.26 4.13
C ASN A 116 14.14 -22.21 2.66
N ALA A 117 14.98 -22.76 1.80
CA ALA A 117 14.74 -22.89 0.36
C ALA A 117 14.24 -24.29 -0.03
N SER A 118 13.65 -25.04 0.91
CA SER A 118 13.10 -26.38 0.62
C SER A 118 12.12 -26.28 -0.54
N GLY A 119 12.19 -27.20 -1.51
CA GLY A 119 11.32 -27.15 -2.68
C GLY A 119 11.63 -26.04 -3.69
N THR A 120 12.61 -25.16 -3.48
CA THR A 120 13.00 -24.13 -4.46
C THR A 120 14.27 -24.58 -5.20
N PRO A 121 14.23 -24.78 -6.54
CA PRO A 121 15.42 -25.12 -7.32
C PRO A 121 16.55 -24.09 -7.15
N PRO A 122 17.81 -24.51 -6.93
CA PRO A 122 18.93 -23.58 -6.88
C PRO A 122 19.05 -22.72 -8.13
N SER A 123 18.80 -23.31 -9.31
CA SER A 123 18.80 -22.61 -10.60
C SER A 123 17.82 -21.44 -10.68
N TRP A 124 16.64 -21.54 -10.04
CA TRP A 124 15.70 -20.42 -9.94
C TRP A 124 16.30 -19.26 -9.14
N ARG A 125 16.87 -19.56 -7.96
CA ARG A 125 17.50 -18.54 -7.12
C ARG A 125 18.70 -17.90 -7.82
N THR A 126 19.51 -18.69 -8.51
CA THR A 126 20.63 -18.20 -9.31
C THR A 126 20.14 -17.27 -10.43
N LEU A 127 19.11 -17.67 -11.19
CA LEU A 127 18.52 -16.86 -12.25
C LEU A 127 18.04 -15.50 -11.72
N VAL A 128 17.29 -15.48 -10.62
CA VAL A 128 16.80 -14.24 -10.02
C VAL A 128 17.95 -13.38 -9.49
N ASN A 129 18.84 -13.95 -8.66
CA ASN A 129 19.89 -13.20 -7.98
C ASN A 129 21.01 -12.70 -8.89
N GLN A 130 21.22 -13.32 -10.06
CA GLN A 130 22.21 -12.86 -11.03
C GLN A 130 21.71 -11.69 -11.89
N ASN A 131 20.39 -11.57 -12.07
CA ASN A 131 19.81 -10.62 -13.03
C ASN A 131 18.99 -9.51 -12.36
N LEU A 132 18.55 -9.71 -11.11
CA LEU A 132 17.69 -8.79 -10.39
C LEU A 132 18.25 -8.50 -9.00
N LEU A 133 17.90 -7.33 -8.47
CA LEU A 133 18.27 -6.86 -7.16
C LEU A 133 17.04 -6.90 -6.24
N ASP A 134 17.19 -7.50 -5.07
CA ASP A 134 16.15 -7.46 -4.04
C ASP A 134 16.06 -6.03 -3.47
N CYS A 135 14.95 -5.35 -3.73
CA CYS A 135 14.70 -4.01 -3.24
C CYS A 135 14.67 -3.93 -1.71
N MET A 136 14.42 -5.05 -1.02
CA MET A 136 14.31 -5.13 0.43
C MET A 136 15.56 -5.68 1.09
N ALA A 137 16.60 -6.03 0.33
CA ALA A 137 17.83 -6.57 0.89
C ALA A 137 18.57 -5.52 1.72
N SER A 138 18.41 -5.60 3.04
CA SER A 138 19.32 -4.98 4.00
C SER A 138 20.20 -6.07 4.62
N PRO A 139 21.53 -5.97 4.52
CA PRO A 139 22.46 -6.89 5.18
C PRO A 139 22.29 -6.97 6.70
N LEU A 140 21.62 -5.97 7.29
CA LEU A 140 21.48 -5.81 8.74
C LEU A 140 20.09 -6.17 9.26
N ASP A 141 19.07 -6.25 8.39
CA ASP A 141 17.66 -6.24 8.79
C ASP A 141 16.80 -7.16 7.90
N MET A 142 16.84 -8.48 8.13
CA MET A 142 15.82 -9.38 7.56
C MET A 142 14.55 -9.29 8.42
N HIS A 143 13.63 -8.42 8.03
CA HIS A 143 12.33 -8.31 8.70
C HIS A 143 11.40 -9.44 8.23
N PRO A 144 10.69 -10.12 9.16
CA PRO A 144 9.75 -11.16 8.77
C PRO A 144 8.57 -10.54 8.01
N THR A 145 8.22 -11.15 6.89
CA THR A 145 7.11 -10.73 6.03
C THR A 145 5.88 -11.64 6.18
N PHE A 146 6.03 -12.78 6.85
CA PHE A 146 4.96 -13.71 7.17
C PHE A 146 5.03 -14.18 8.62
N ARG A 147 3.87 -14.40 9.24
CA ARG A 147 3.75 -14.93 10.59
C ARG A 147 2.70 -16.02 10.69
N ARG A 148 3.06 -17.15 11.29
CA ARG A 148 2.09 -18.18 11.69
C ARG A 148 2.25 -18.53 13.16
N GLY A 149 1.33 -18.05 13.99
CA GLY A 149 1.43 -18.19 15.44
C GLY A 149 2.67 -17.47 15.98
N THR A 150 3.64 -18.25 16.47
CA THR A 150 4.95 -17.77 16.94
C THR A 150 6.06 -17.87 15.88
N SER A 151 5.79 -18.52 14.74
CA SER A 151 6.74 -18.65 13.64
C SER A 151 6.78 -17.38 12.80
N LEU A 152 7.99 -16.96 12.43
CA LEU A 152 8.26 -15.77 11.63
C LEU A 152 9.18 -16.15 10.47
N SER A 153 8.83 -15.73 9.26
CA SER A 153 9.65 -15.96 8.07
C SER A 153 9.58 -14.78 7.11
N THR A 154 10.58 -14.68 6.23
CA THR A 154 10.57 -13.75 5.10
C THR A 154 10.36 -14.58 3.84
N ILE A 155 9.19 -14.44 3.21
CA ILE A 155 8.79 -15.20 2.01
C ILE A 155 8.25 -14.31 0.89
N ASP A 156 7.84 -13.08 1.24
CA ASP A 156 7.49 -12.05 0.27
C ASP A 156 8.70 -11.22 -0.14
N TYR A 157 8.83 -10.95 -1.45
CA TYR A 157 9.94 -10.19 -2.02
C TYR A 157 9.49 -9.19 -3.08
N ILE A 158 10.30 -8.15 -3.28
CA ILE A 158 10.25 -7.27 -4.45
C ILE A 158 11.65 -7.24 -5.05
N TYR A 159 11.80 -7.83 -6.23
CA TYR A 159 13.01 -7.77 -7.04
C TYR A 159 12.81 -6.77 -8.18
N ALA A 160 13.83 -5.99 -8.48
CA ALA A 160 13.85 -5.09 -9.62
C ALA A 160 15.10 -5.31 -10.47
N SER A 161 14.96 -5.14 -11.78
CA SER A 161 16.09 -5.08 -12.71
C SER A 161 17.02 -3.91 -12.34
N PRO A 162 18.33 -3.98 -12.66
CA PRO A 162 19.30 -2.98 -12.24
C PRO A 162 18.91 -1.53 -12.58
N PHE A 163 18.31 -1.30 -13.75
CA PHE A 163 17.84 0.03 -14.14
C PHE A 163 16.63 0.52 -13.34
N LEU A 164 15.64 -0.32 -13.01
CA LEU A 164 14.54 0.12 -12.15
C LEU A 164 15.01 0.29 -10.71
N HIS A 165 15.91 -0.60 -10.25
CA HIS A 165 16.50 -0.49 -8.94
C HIS A 165 17.29 0.82 -8.75
N SER A 166 17.94 1.37 -9.80
CA SER A 166 18.60 2.67 -9.72
C SER A 166 17.64 3.85 -9.56
N LEU A 167 16.35 3.65 -9.82
CA LEU A 167 15.28 4.64 -9.60
C LEU A 167 14.58 4.47 -8.25
N LEU A 168 14.94 3.44 -7.47
CA LEU A 168 14.36 3.17 -6.16
C LEU A 168 14.70 4.30 -5.18
N CYS A 169 13.70 4.99 -4.66
CA CYS A 169 13.88 6.14 -3.77
C CYS A 169 13.41 5.88 -2.33
N SER A 170 12.51 4.91 -2.13
CA SER A 170 12.11 4.49 -0.78
C SER A 170 11.55 3.09 -0.76
N ILE A 171 11.72 2.43 0.39
CA ILE A 171 11.16 1.12 0.71
C ILE A 171 10.52 1.12 2.08
N SER A 172 9.52 0.26 2.29
CA SER A 172 9.00 -0.06 3.62
C SER A 172 8.51 -1.50 3.70
N ILE A 173 8.63 -2.06 4.91
CA ILE A 173 7.99 -3.32 5.32
C ILE A 173 7.16 -2.98 6.53
N ASP A 174 5.86 -2.87 6.34
CA ASP A 174 4.92 -2.43 7.36
C ASP A 174 4.15 -3.63 7.92
N PHE A 175 4.20 -3.81 9.25
CA PHE A 175 3.29 -4.75 9.90
C PHE A 175 1.85 -4.28 9.69
N ILE A 176 1.00 -5.18 9.20
CA ILE A 176 -0.44 -4.96 9.10
C ILE A 176 -1.11 -5.72 10.24
N ASN A 177 -2.19 -5.14 10.79
CA ASN A 177 -3.00 -5.73 11.83
C ASN A 177 -3.26 -7.22 11.54
N SER A 178 -2.90 -8.10 12.48
CA SER A 178 -2.98 -9.55 12.33
C SER A 178 -4.41 -10.08 12.19
N SER A 179 -5.42 -9.26 12.51
CA SER A 179 -6.82 -9.59 12.21
C SER A 179 -7.18 -9.42 10.72
N TRP A 180 -6.34 -8.74 9.94
CA TRP A 180 -6.58 -8.49 8.51
C TRP A 180 -5.73 -9.40 7.62
N THR A 181 -4.48 -9.64 8.00
CA THR A 181 -3.57 -10.51 7.28
C THR A 181 -2.42 -10.95 8.20
N ASP A 182 -1.88 -12.13 7.92
CA ASP A 182 -0.66 -12.66 8.52
C ASP A 182 0.63 -12.25 7.76
N HIS A 183 0.48 -11.51 6.66
CA HIS A 183 1.58 -10.95 5.88
C HIS A 183 1.85 -9.47 6.23
N ALA A 184 3.10 -9.05 6.05
CA ALA A 184 3.49 -7.65 6.06
C ALA A 184 3.22 -7.00 4.69
N LEU A 185 2.98 -5.69 4.68
CA LEU A 185 2.88 -4.92 3.45
C LEU A 185 4.27 -4.46 3.01
N LEU A 186 4.69 -4.89 1.83
CA LEU A 186 5.94 -4.46 1.20
C LEU A 186 5.64 -3.32 0.22
N SER A 187 6.38 -2.22 0.34
CA SER A 187 6.25 -1.05 -0.54
C SER A 187 7.61 -0.64 -1.10
N ALA A 188 7.69 -0.47 -2.42
CA ALA A 188 8.86 0.09 -3.11
C ALA A 188 8.40 1.26 -3.99
N SER A 189 9.05 2.42 -3.86
CA SER A 189 8.75 3.60 -4.67
C SER A 189 9.88 3.89 -5.63
N PHE A 190 9.52 4.03 -6.90
CA PHE A 190 10.45 4.33 -7.98
C PHE A 190 10.20 5.75 -8.48
N GLN A 191 11.24 6.57 -8.51
CA GLN A 191 11.13 7.94 -8.96
C GLN A 191 11.39 8.06 -10.46
N PHE A 192 10.31 8.20 -11.22
CA PHE A 192 10.37 8.58 -12.63
C PHE A 192 10.27 10.11 -12.76
N ARG A 193 11.00 10.69 -13.71
CA ARG A 193 10.93 12.14 -13.98
C ARG A 193 9.53 12.48 -14.49
N SER A 194 8.70 13.09 -13.64
CA SER A 194 7.39 13.60 -14.03
C SER A 194 7.13 14.96 -13.39
N GLY A 195 6.36 15.79 -14.09
CA GLY A 195 5.94 17.10 -13.61
C GLY A 195 5.04 17.01 -12.38
N SER A 196 5.00 18.07 -11.57
CA SER A 196 4.17 18.12 -10.37
C SER A 196 2.69 18.04 -10.74
N HIS A 197 1.94 17.21 -10.02
CA HIS A 197 0.48 17.24 -10.06
C HIS A 197 -0.03 18.22 -9.00
N GLY A 198 -1.01 19.05 -9.40
CA GLY A 198 -1.64 20.00 -8.49
C GLY A 198 -2.43 19.30 -7.36
N PRO A 199 -2.63 20.00 -6.23
CA PRO A 199 -3.46 19.51 -5.14
C PRO A 199 -4.91 19.46 -5.63
N GLY A 200 -5.51 18.28 -5.71
CA GLY A 200 -6.91 18.11 -6.15
C GLY A 200 -7.93 18.81 -5.23
N LEU A 201 -9.22 18.61 -5.52
CA LEU A 201 -10.33 19.17 -4.74
C LEU A 201 -10.26 18.77 -3.26
N TRP A 202 -10.40 19.74 -2.36
CA TRP A 202 -10.43 19.50 -0.92
C TRP A 202 -11.83 19.10 -0.44
N ARG A 203 -11.90 18.15 0.50
CA ARG A 203 -13.13 17.76 1.21
C ARG A 203 -12.86 17.63 2.70
N MET A 204 -13.82 18.03 3.53
CA MET A 204 -13.73 17.92 4.98
C MET A 204 -13.90 16.46 5.44
N ASN A 205 -13.14 16.04 6.45
CA ASN A 205 -13.34 14.75 7.10
C ASN A 205 -14.47 14.86 8.15
N PRO A 206 -15.64 14.22 7.97
CA PRO A 206 -16.75 14.32 8.92
C PRO A 206 -16.44 13.71 10.29
N ASN A 207 -15.49 12.77 10.40
CA ASN A 207 -15.09 12.21 11.69
C ASN A 207 -14.42 13.25 12.61
N LEU A 208 -14.00 14.41 12.09
CA LEU A 208 -13.50 15.49 12.95
C LEU A 208 -14.56 15.95 13.95
N MET A 209 -15.85 15.90 13.58
CA MET A 209 -16.97 16.28 14.46
C MET A 209 -17.13 15.35 15.67
N LYS A 210 -16.52 14.17 15.66
CA LYS A 210 -16.51 13.24 16.81
C LYS A 210 -15.39 13.54 17.81
N ASN A 211 -14.58 14.56 17.55
CA ASN A 211 -13.47 14.93 18.41
C ASN A 211 -13.80 16.22 19.16
N ASP A 212 -13.98 16.14 20.47
CA ASP A 212 -14.39 17.29 21.29
C ASP A 212 -13.42 18.47 21.16
N LYS A 213 -12.11 18.21 21.06
CA LYS A 213 -11.10 19.28 20.87
C LYS A 213 -11.26 19.99 19.53
N PHE A 214 -11.68 19.27 18.49
CA PHE A 214 -12.01 19.89 17.21
C PHE A 214 -13.28 20.73 17.33
N VAL A 215 -14.33 20.19 17.94
CA VAL A 215 -15.62 20.87 18.12
C VAL A 215 -15.45 22.17 18.92
N SER A 216 -14.74 22.12 20.04
CA SER A 216 -14.45 23.32 20.85
C SER A 216 -13.68 24.37 20.05
N ARG A 217 -12.63 23.95 19.33
CA ARG A 217 -11.82 24.88 18.52
C ARG A 217 -12.60 25.46 17.32
N LEU A 218 -13.52 24.68 16.75
CA LEU A 218 -14.39 25.16 15.68
C LEU A 218 -15.40 26.18 16.22
N SER A 219 -16.01 25.91 17.38
CA SER A 219 -16.92 26.85 18.05
C SER A 219 -16.22 28.18 18.34
N GLU A 220 -15.04 28.14 18.97
CA GLU A 220 -14.25 29.33 19.29
C GLU A 220 -13.91 30.16 18.03
N ALA A 221 -13.56 29.50 16.93
CA ALA A 221 -13.29 30.18 15.67
C ALA A 221 -14.53 30.83 15.06
N ILE A 222 -15.70 30.17 15.14
CA ILE A 222 -16.98 30.71 14.68
C ILE A 222 -17.40 31.91 15.52
N ASP A 223 -17.28 31.81 16.85
CA ASP A 223 -17.60 32.91 17.78
C ASP A 223 -16.71 34.12 17.51
N THR A 224 -15.39 33.88 17.35
CA THR A 224 -14.43 34.94 17.00
C THR A 224 -14.79 35.57 15.66
N PHE A 225 -15.11 34.76 14.64
CA PHE A 225 -15.53 35.26 13.34
C PHE A 225 -16.79 36.13 13.45
N ALA A 226 -17.81 35.67 14.17
CA ALA A 226 -19.07 36.40 14.36
C ALA A 226 -18.84 37.76 15.03
N THR A 227 -17.97 37.85 16.03
CA THR A 227 -17.63 39.12 16.68
C THR A 227 -16.82 40.08 15.80
N SER A 228 -16.15 39.56 14.75
CA SER A 228 -15.35 40.36 13.82
C SER A 228 -16.12 40.89 12.60
N LEU A 229 -17.40 40.55 12.48
CA LEU A 229 -18.24 40.98 11.36
C LEU A 229 -18.61 42.47 11.49
N PRO A 230 -18.43 43.27 10.42
CA PRO A 230 -18.90 44.66 10.42
C PRO A 230 -20.41 44.74 10.62
N SER A 231 -20.87 45.72 11.40
CA SER A 231 -22.29 45.99 11.65
C SER A 231 -23.06 46.42 10.40
N GLU A 232 -22.36 46.94 9.39
CA GLU A 232 -22.94 47.42 8.14
C GLU A 232 -22.95 46.29 7.09
N LEU A 233 -24.16 45.78 6.83
CA LEU A 233 -24.42 44.63 5.97
C LEU A 233 -24.02 44.89 4.51
N THR A 234 -22.80 44.49 4.14
CA THR A 234 -22.37 44.38 2.74
C THR A 234 -22.38 42.91 2.33
N ASP A 235 -23.54 42.48 1.82
CA ASP A 235 -23.83 41.16 1.24
C ASP A 235 -23.79 39.93 2.20
N PRO A 236 -24.95 39.37 2.59
CA PRO A 236 -25.05 38.12 3.33
C PRO A 236 -24.36 36.92 2.67
N HIS A 237 -24.27 36.88 1.34
CA HIS A 237 -23.57 35.80 0.64
C HIS A 237 -22.06 35.84 0.92
N LEU A 238 -21.46 37.03 0.90
CA LEU A 238 -20.06 37.21 1.21
C LEU A 238 -19.71 36.79 2.64
N HIS A 239 -20.60 37.04 3.60
CA HIS A 239 -20.44 36.55 4.97
C HIS A 239 -20.45 35.03 5.04
N TRP A 240 -21.35 34.38 4.30
CA TRP A 240 -21.40 32.92 4.23
C TRP A 240 -20.12 32.34 3.60
N GLU A 241 -19.63 32.92 2.51
CA GLU A 241 -18.37 32.45 1.90
C GLU A 241 -17.18 32.61 2.84
N LYS A 242 -17.05 33.74 3.53
CA LYS A 242 -15.99 33.95 4.53
C LYS A 242 -16.09 32.98 5.72
N LEU A 243 -17.31 32.69 6.20
CA LEU A 243 -17.53 31.69 7.25
C LEU A 243 -17.12 30.29 6.78
N LYS A 244 -17.47 29.91 5.54
CA LYS A 244 -17.05 28.63 4.95
C LYS A 244 -15.53 28.53 4.84
N GLU A 245 -14.86 29.61 4.42
CA GLU A 245 -13.40 29.69 4.37
C GLU A 245 -12.78 29.50 5.75
N GLU A 246 -13.35 30.11 6.78
CA GLU A 246 -12.87 30.00 8.15
C GLU A 246 -13.04 28.59 8.71
N ILE A 247 -14.22 27.98 8.55
CA ILE A 247 -14.49 26.58 8.88
C ILE A 247 -13.49 25.67 8.14
N GLN A 248 -13.29 25.91 6.84
CA GLN A 248 -12.36 25.15 6.02
C GLN A 248 -10.92 25.30 6.50
N ARG A 249 -10.49 26.49 6.91
CA ARG A 249 -9.15 26.79 7.45
C ARG A 249 -8.91 26.00 8.74
N VAL A 250 -9.85 26.05 9.68
CA VAL A 250 -9.76 25.31 10.96
C VAL A 250 -9.74 23.81 10.71
N ALA A 251 -10.67 23.29 9.90
CA ALA A 251 -10.75 21.87 9.54
C ALA A 251 -9.48 21.37 8.83
N ARG A 252 -8.93 22.14 7.89
CA ARG A 252 -7.65 21.82 7.22
C ARG A 252 -6.50 21.78 8.20
N SER A 253 -6.35 22.80 9.02
CA SER A 253 -5.24 22.91 9.98
C SER A 253 -5.27 21.75 10.99
N PHE A 254 -6.45 21.50 11.58
CA PHE A 254 -6.64 20.43 12.55
C PHE A 254 -6.44 19.05 11.91
N GLY A 255 -7.09 18.81 10.76
CA GLY A 255 -7.00 17.54 10.03
C GLY A 255 -5.57 17.20 9.61
N ARG A 256 -4.83 18.15 9.03
CA ARG A 256 -3.42 17.94 8.65
C ARG A 256 -2.54 17.60 9.86
N ARG A 257 -2.74 18.30 10.99
CA ARG A 257 -1.98 18.05 12.22
C ARG A 257 -2.28 16.65 12.77
N GLN A 258 -3.55 16.25 12.80
CA GLN A 258 -3.95 14.95 13.30
C GLN A 258 -3.47 13.81 12.38
N ASP A 259 -3.59 13.97 11.07
CA ASP A 259 -3.06 13.01 10.10
C ASP A 259 -1.54 12.86 10.24
N SER A 260 -0.81 13.99 10.26
CA SER A 260 0.65 13.98 10.48
C SER A 260 1.02 13.27 11.77
N TRP A 261 0.32 13.56 12.88
CA TRP A 261 0.53 12.86 14.15
C TRP A 261 0.31 11.35 14.02
N ARG A 262 -0.80 10.90 13.42
CA ARG A 262 -1.11 9.47 13.24
C ARG A 262 -0.02 8.76 12.44
N TYR A 263 0.38 9.31 11.29
CA TYR A 263 1.44 8.71 10.46
C TYR A 263 2.79 8.69 11.17
N GLN A 264 3.12 9.73 11.93
CA GLN A 264 4.35 9.77 12.74
C GLN A 264 4.31 8.74 13.88
N GLN A 265 3.20 8.61 14.60
CA GLN A 265 3.05 7.60 15.64
C GLN A 265 3.11 6.19 15.07
N LEU A 266 2.43 5.93 13.95
CA LEU A 266 2.49 4.64 13.27
C LEU A 266 3.93 4.29 12.89
N ARG A 267 4.67 5.23 12.28
CA ARG A 267 6.09 5.04 11.97
C ARG A 267 6.93 4.72 13.22
N ARG A 268 6.73 5.46 14.32
CA ARG A 268 7.45 5.21 15.59
C ARG A 268 7.14 3.82 16.14
N LEU A 269 5.89 3.39 16.09
CA LEU A 269 5.48 2.06 16.56
C LEU A 269 6.03 0.95 15.66
N GLN A 270 6.02 1.12 14.34
CA GLN A 270 6.68 0.19 13.40
C GLN A 270 8.18 0.08 13.71
N SER A 271 8.88 1.21 13.88
CA SER A 271 10.30 1.19 14.28
C SER A 271 10.52 0.50 15.64
N LYS A 272 9.64 0.74 16.62
CA LYS A 272 9.70 0.09 17.94
C LYS A 272 9.50 -1.42 17.82
N ARG A 273 8.53 -1.86 17.02
CA ARG A 273 8.28 -3.27 16.70
C ARG A 273 9.52 -3.92 16.08
N ASN A 274 10.08 -3.28 15.07
CA ASN A 274 11.29 -3.79 14.39
C ASN A 274 12.50 -3.81 15.32
N ARG A 275 12.62 -2.86 16.27
CA ARG A 275 13.65 -2.90 17.30
C ARG A 275 13.47 -4.11 18.24
N ILE A 276 12.25 -4.39 18.68
CA ILE A 276 11.94 -5.55 19.53
C ILE A 276 12.34 -6.85 18.82
N LEU A 277 11.95 -7.02 17.54
CA LEU A 277 12.29 -8.21 16.75
C LEU A 277 13.80 -8.42 16.59
N ARG A 278 14.57 -7.33 16.49
CA ARG A 278 16.04 -7.40 16.38
C ARG A 278 16.72 -7.70 17.70
N GLN A 279 16.21 -7.11 18.79
CA GLN A 279 16.79 -7.28 20.13
C GLN A 279 16.44 -8.64 20.74
N TYR A 280 15.25 -9.16 20.48
CA TYR A 280 14.75 -10.41 21.06
C TYR A 280 14.46 -11.41 19.95
N LYS A 281 15.40 -12.35 19.73
CA LYS A 281 15.26 -13.39 18.69
C LYS A 281 14.24 -14.47 19.06
N THR A 282 14.19 -14.85 20.35
CA THR A 282 13.27 -15.85 20.91
C THR A 282 13.11 -15.60 22.41
N GLY A 283 11.93 -15.86 23.00
CA GLY A 283 11.74 -15.90 24.45
C GLY A 283 10.52 -15.14 24.99
N GLY A 284 10.34 -15.18 26.31
CA GLY A 284 9.17 -14.60 27.00
C GLY A 284 9.01 -13.08 26.81
N HIS A 285 10.11 -12.33 26.73
CA HIS A 285 10.07 -10.88 26.52
C HIS A 285 9.49 -10.49 25.14
N LEU A 286 9.83 -11.26 24.10
CA LEU A 286 9.25 -11.06 22.76
C LEU A 286 7.73 -11.28 22.80
N ASN A 287 7.30 -12.36 23.44
CA ASN A 287 5.89 -12.72 23.56
C ASN A 287 5.07 -11.75 24.41
N HIS A 288 5.71 -11.00 25.33
CA HIS A 288 5.02 -10.02 26.15
C HIS A 288 4.99 -8.63 25.50
N LEU A 289 6.11 -8.16 24.93
CA LEU A 289 6.23 -6.79 24.42
C LEU A 289 5.64 -6.62 23.01
N LEU A 290 5.81 -7.64 22.15
CA LEU A 290 5.40 -7.55 20.76
C LEU A 290 3.88 -7.38 20.61
N PRO A 291 3.01 -8.16 21.28
CA PRO A 291 1.56 -8.01 21.15
C PRO A 291 1.05 -6.63 21.57
N VAL A 292 1.66 -6.01 22.59
CA VAL A 292 1.27 -4.68 23.05
C VAL A 292 1.51 -3.63 21.96
N VAL A 293 2.68 -3.67 21.33
CA VAL A 293 3.01 -2.72 20.25
C VAL A 293 2.18 -3.01 19.00
N GLU A 294 1.97 -4.28 18.65
CA GLU A 294 1.15 -4.69 17.51
C GLU A 294 -0.32 -4.28 17.67
N HIS A 295 -0.88 -4.39 18.89
CA HIS A 295 -2.22 -3.90 19.19
C HIS A 295 -2.35 -2.39 18.99
N GLN A 296 -1.36 -1.61 19.44
CA GLN A 296 -1.33 -0.16 19.23
C GLN A 296 -1.24 0.21 17.74
N ILE A 297 -0.44 -0.55 16.96
CA ILE A 297 -0.38 -0.41 15.50
C ILE A 297 -1.76 -0.70 14.88
N GLY A 298 -2.38 -1.82 15.25
CA GLY A 298 -3.69 -2.24 14.72
C GLY A 298 -4.80 -1.24 15.01
N PHE A 299 -4.80 -0.64 16.21
CA PHE A 299 -5.73 0.43 16.56
C PHE A 299 -5.57 1.66 15.65
N LEU A 300 -4.34 2.17 15.49
CA LEU A 300 -4.07 3.33 14.62
C LEU A 300 -4.37 3.03 13.15
N GLN A 301 -4.05 1.82 12.67
CA GLN A 301 -4.39 1.39 11.31
C GLN A 301 -5.90 1.40 11.10
N SER A 302 -6.69 0.94 12.08
CA SER A 302 -8.15 0.94 11.99
C SER A 302 -8.70 2.37 11.87
N GLU A 303 -8.17 3.32 12.65
CA GLU A 303 -8.55 4.74 12.54
C GLU A 303 -8.18 5.34 11.16
N ILE A 304 -6.98 5.06 10.67
CA ILE A 304 -6.51 5.53 9.36
C ILE A 304 -7.40 4.96 8.25
N THR A 305 -7.69 3.66 8.30
CA THR A 305 -8.55 2.98 7.34
C THR A 305 -9.97 3.55 7.36
N ALA A 306 -10.54 3.81 8.53
CA ALA A 306 -11.86 4.45 8.64
C ALA A 306 -11.89 5.82 7.95
N ASN A 307 -10.84 6.63 8.11
CA ASN A 307 -10.73 7.92 7.42
C ASN A 307 -10.50 7.77 5.91
N ASN A 308 -9.71 6.80 5.48
CA ASN A 308 -9.48 6.53 4.06
C ASN A 308 -10.74 6.02 3.35
N ILE A 309 -11.57 5.21 4.01
CA ILE A 309 -12.88 4.78 3.49
C ILE A 309 -13.79 5.98 3.20
N LEU A 310 -13.79 7.00 4.07
CA LEU A 310 -14.52 8.25 3.82
C LEU A 310 -14.00 8.95 2.57
N ARG A 311 -12.66 9.09 2.45
CA ARG A 311 -12.01 9.70 1.27
C ARG A 311 -12.29 8.93 -0.02
N ALA A 312 -12.49 7.62 0.07
CA ALA A 312 -12.75 6.75 -1.06
C ALA A 312 -14.22 6.74 -1.52
N GLY A 313 -15.11 7.63 -1.07
CA GLY A 313 -16.45 7.70 -1.67
C GLY A 313 -17.62 7.23 -0.82
N ARG A 314 -17.41 6.42 0.22
CA ARG A 314 -18.50 5.58 0.78
C ARG A 314 -19.48 6.30 1.70
N TYR A 315 -19.06 7.36 2.40
CA TYR A 315 -19.95 8.15 3.26
C TYR A 315 -19.51 9.61 3.22
N TRP A 316 -20.14 10.40 2.36
CA TRP A 316 -19.93 11.85 2.36
C TRP A 316 -21.16 12.54 2.96
N CYS A 317 -20.94 13.35 3.99
CA CYS A 317 -21.85 14.47 4.24
C CYS A 317 -21.55 15.54 3.19
N TYR A 318 -22.47 15.74 2.25
CA TYR A 318 -22.58 17.03 1.60
C TYR A 318 -23.07 18.01 2.66
N VAL A 319 -22.25 18.97 3.06
CA VAL A 319 -22.80 20.16 3.71
C VAL A 319 -23.41 21.00 2.58
N LEU A 320 -24.58 20.57 2.09
CA LEU A 320 -25.51 21.41 1.36
C LEU A 320 -26.36 22.09 2.44
N LEU A 321 -25.86 23.20 2.98
CA LEU A 321 -26.74 24.13 3.67
C LEU A 321 -27.43 24.95 2.59
N ALA A 322 -28.49 24.35 2.01
CA ALA A 322 -29.42 25.06 1.17
C ALA A 322 -30.20 26.03 2.09
N GLY A 323 -29.86 27.32 2.00
CA GLY A 323 -30.70 28.37 2.55
C GLY A 323 -32.04 28.36 1.82
N LYS A 324 -33.12 28.23 2.59
CA LYS A 324 -34.45 28.67 2.14
C LYS A 324 -34.60 30.15 2.42
#